data_AF-A0AAD6X2S4-F1
#
_entry.id   AF-A0AAD6X2S4-F1
#
_cell.length_a   1.000
_cell.length_b   1.000
_cell.length_c   1.000
_cell.angle_alpha   90.00
_cell.angle_beta   90.00
_cell.angle_gamma   90.00
#
_symmetry.space_group_name_H-M   'P 1'
#
loop_
_entity.id
_entity.type
_entity.pdbx_description
1 polymer ?
#
loop_
_entity_poly.entity_id
_entity_poly.type
_entity_poly.pdbx_seq_one_letter_code
_entity_poly.pdbx_strand_id
1 'polypeptide(L)'
;MLRLTLLVSCIVTANAYVWPSPQLDALESIRFDQDRNGINALITPCSLFIFAAPGSGRSNAADWIRTAYHDMATHNITDGTGGMDASIRFAEEQARPEDVGDGFQNTLAVLLAVSNRYVSSTSAISIGGPEIAFRGGRVDAAVPNLPGVPEPQQDIESHIAAFARQGFTQTEMIGLVACGHTFGGVQHALFPDIVPELNDPNNAQSVSHFDSTFVTFDNNVATEYISGTTQNPLVVGLNDTTNSDKRIFGSDGNATMASFANSASLFASTCANLIARMVDTVPTGVQLTDPDNVDLTLSVDQKTIQFTGALRVWNLPQTTTHNVRVLWDDRAGGTNNASLVQNKVVTSSSGRNTATWFNFPTLTLDASAGITNMRFAIDNTVEDQGGVGFAIQDDLIWSNTSCINDGPTVTGQLAIAVRNDLAPTRVYLESLGRDNVDRPIVVETELALQPGAGNALYAVWSGAITNAQQDFTIGAEIGGVKVTRNDIRSVFNFPPCAT
;
A
#
# COMPACT_ATOMS: atom_id res chain seq x y z
N MET A 1 -6.14 23.93 55.30
CA MET A 1 -5.66 23.98 53.90
C MET A 1 -5.63 22.57 53.36
N LEU A 2 -6.71 22.17 52.67
CA LEU A 2 -6.89 20.83 52.11
C LEU A 2 -6.36 20.87 50.66
N ARG A 3 -5.26 20.17 50.37
CA ARG A 3 -4.71 20.07 49.01
C ARG A 3 -5.51 19.03 48.23
N LEU A 4 -6.25 19.50 47.22
CA LEU A 4 -6.95 18.67 46.25
C LEU A 4 -5.94 18.19 45.21
N THR A 5 -5.58 16.91 45.26
CA THR A 5 -4.73 16.27 44.25
C THR A 5 -5.59 15.96 43.04
N LEU A 6 -5.42 16.74 41.96
CA LEU A 6 -6.06 16.48 40.67
C LEU A 6 -5.33 15.30 40.00
N LEU A 7 -5.88 14.09 40.10
CA LEU A 7 -5.49 12.98 39.25
C LEU A 7 -6.00 13.25 37.84
N VAL A 8 -5.11 13.75 36.98
CA VAL A 8 -5.34 13.73 35.52
C VAL A 8 -5.16 12.28 35.10
N SER A 9 -6.26 11.54 35.01
CA SER A 9 -6.29 10.33 34.18
C SER A 9 -6.05 10.77 32.75
N CYS A 10 -4.81 10.60 32.26
CA CYS A 10 -4.58 10.46 30.83
C CYS A 10 -5.37 9.23 30.40
N ILE A 11 -6.57 9.45 29.85
CA ILE A 11 -7.20 8.48 28.99
C ILE A 11 -6.29 8.43 27.76
N VAL A 12 -5.40 7.44 27.71
CA VAL A 12 -4.83 7.01 26.44
C VAL A 12 -6.00 6.36 25.71
N THR A 13 -6.76 7.16 24.95
CA THR A 13 -7.62 6.59 23.93
C THR A 13 -6.66 6.00 22.91
N ALA A 14 -6.51 4.67 22.92
CA ALA A 14 -6.17 3.98 21.69
C ALA A 14 -7.20 4.48 20.67
N ASN A 15 -6.76 5.26 19.68
CA ASN A 15 -7.62 5.71 18.59
C ASN A 15 -7.96 4.45 17.79
N ALA A 16 -8.99 3.72 18.22
CA ALA A 16 -9.61 2.71 17.39
C ALA A 16 -10.02 3.39 16.10
N TYR A 17 -9.76 2.73 14.96
CA TYR A 17 -10.18 3.25 13.67
C TYR A 17 -11.67 3.58 13.65
N VAL A 18 -11.99 4.71 13.04
CA VAL A 18 -13.35 5.14 12.76
C VAL A 18 -13.42 5.46 11.28
N TRP A 19 -14.19 4.66 10.55
CA TRP A 19 -14.56 4.92 9.17
C TRP A 19 -15.40 6.22 9.07
N PRO A 20 -15.15 7.05 8.05
CA PRO A 20 -14.14 6.85 7.02
C PRO A 20 -12.75 7.33 7.43
N SER A 21 -11.71 6.58 7.03
CA SER A 21 -10.31 7.00 7.12
C SER A 21 -9.63 6.73 5.77
N PRO A 22 -9.68 7.68 4.83
CA PRO A 22 -9.20 7.49 3.45
C PRO A 22 -7.77 6.95 3.36
N GLN A 23 -6.92 7.39 4.29
CA GLN A 23 -5.55 6.97 4.41
C GLN A 23 -5.47 5.47 4.67
N LEU A 24 -6.20 4.98 5.69
CA LEU A 24 -6.18 3.58 6.07
C LEU A 24 -6.96 2.73 5.06
N ASP A 25 -8.08 3.23 4.53
CA ASP A 25 -8.91 2.56 3.52
C ASP A 25 -8.09 2.30 2.23
N ALA A 26 -7.36 3.30 1.75
CA ALA A 26 -6.51 3.16 0.57
C ALA A 26 -5.34 2.18 0.81
N LEU A 27 -4.71 2.23 1.99
CA LEU A 27 -3.63 1.33 2.39
C LEU A 27 -4.11 -0.13 2.54
N GLU A 28 -5.31 -0.34 3.08
CA GLU A 28 -5.94 -1.65 3.12
C GLU A 28 -6.27 -2.17 1.73
N SER A 29 -6.80 -1.31 0.86
CA SER A 29 -7.18 -1.73 -0.49
C SER A 29 -5.99 -2.27 -1.28
N ILE A 30 -4.86 -1.55 -1.33
CA ILE A 30 -3.65 -2.06 -2.01
C ILE A 30 -3.07 -3.32 -1.36
N ARG A 31 -3.26 -3.51 -0.04
CA ARG A 31 -2.73 -4.66 0.70
C ARG A 31 -3.61 -5.89 0.53
N PHE A 32 -4.93 -5.71 0.50
CA PHE A 32 -5.88 -6.79 0.68
C PHE A 32 -6.87 -6.98 -0.47
N ASP A 33 -7.13 -5.94 -1.28
CA ASP A 33 -8.02 -6.06 -2.44
C ASP A 33 -7.27 -6.62 -3.64
N GLN A 34 -7.12 -7.94 -3.61
CA GLN A 34 -6.39 -8.73 -4.59
C GLN A 34 -7.10 -8.85 -5.97
N ASP A 35 -8.32 -8.31 -6.10
CA ASP A 35 -9.20 -8.48 -7.28
C ASP A 35 -9.10 -7.34 -8.32
N ARG A 36 -8.33 -6.27 -8.07
CA ARG A 36 -8.20 -5.13 -9.01
C ARG A 36 -6.78 -4.60 -9.03
N ASN A 37 -6.04 -4.81 -10.13
CA ASN A 37 -4.82 -4.06 -10.52
C ASN A 37 -3.83 -3.70 -9.38
N GLY A 38 -3.78 -4.49 -8.32
CA GLY A 38 -2.96 -4.23 -7.14
C GLY A 38 -1.55 -4.77 -7.32
N ILE A 39 -0.66 -4.45 -6.36
CA ILE A 39 0.74 -4.87 -6.34
C ILE A 39 0.88 -6.38 -6.61
N ASN A 40 -0.02 -7.19 -6.07
CA ASN A 40 0.04 -8.64 -6.20
C ASN A 40 -0.07 -9.15 -7.66
N ALA A 41 -0.83 -8.49 -8.53
CA ALA A 41 -0.92 -8.87 -9.94
C ALA A 41 0.43 -8.72 -10.67
N LEU A 42 1.36 -7.97 -10.08
CA LEU A 42 2.66 -7.63 -10.64
C LEU A 42 3.81 -8.40 -9.98
N ILE A 43 3.54 -9.14 -8.90
CA ILE A 43 4.53 -10.00 -8.22
C ILE A 43 4.09 -11.46 -8.10
N THR A 44 2.84 -11.79 -8.46
CA THR A 44 2.30 -13.16 -8.47
C THR A 44 2.03 -13.65 -9.90
N PRO A 45 2.51 -14.85 -10.29
CA PRO A 45 3.37 -15.73 -9.49
C PRO A 45 4.74 -15.10 -9.24
N CYS A 46 5.45 -15.57 -8.21
CA CYS A 46 6.81 -15.11 -7.88
C CYS A 46 7.82 -15.27 -9.02
N SER A 47 7.51 -16.06 -10.06
CA SER A 47 8.29 -16.19 -11.29
C SER A 47 7.96 -15.14 -12.37
N LEU A 48 7.02 -14.24 -12.12
CA LEU A 48 6.62 -13.19 -13.04
C LEU A 48 7.73 -12.15 -13.19
N PHE A 49 8.04 -11.82 -14.44
CA PHE A 49 8.88 -10.68 -14.79
C PHE A 49 8.28 -10.02 -16.03
N ILE A 50 7.84 -8.76 -15.90
CA ILE A 50 7.07 -8.06 -16.96
C ILE A 50 7.94 -7.17 -17.85
N PHE A 51 9.22 -7.01 -17.51
CA PHE A 51 10.13 -6.09 -18.18
C PHE A 51 11.01 -6.77 -19.24
N ALA A 52 10.83 -8.07 -19.47
CA ALA A 52 11.46 -8.81 -20.57
C ALA A 52 10.58 -9.98 -21.03
N ALA A 53 11.01 -10.64 -22.11
CA ALA A 53 10.39 -11.87 -22.57
C ALA A 53 10.50 -12.98 -21.49
N PRO A 54 9.57 -13.96 -21.46
CA PRO A 54 9.66 -15.12 -20.57
C PRO A 54 11.01 -15.84 -20.70
N GLY A 55 11.51 -16.40 -19.60
CA GLY A 55 12.81 -17.07 -19.58
C GLY A 55 14.00 -16.12 -19.39
N SER A 56 13.79 -14.95 -18.80
CA SER A 56 14.87 -14.02 -18.46
C SER A 56 15.78 -14.52 -17.32
N GLY A 57 15.24 -15.37 -16.43
CA GLY A 57 15.88 -15.75 -15.17
C GLY A 57 15.68 -14.74 -14.04
N ARG A 58 14.90 -13.67 -14.26
CA ARG A 58 14.57 -12.63 -13.27
C ARG A 58 13.16 -12.78 -12.71
N SER A 59 12.89 -12.05 -11.64
CA SER A 59 11.59 -11.94 -11.00
C SER A 59 11.33 -10.51 -10.53
N ASN A 60 10.11 -10.00 -10.74
CA ASN A 60 9.67 -8.71 -10.19
C ASN A 60 9.74 -8.69 -8.67
N ALA A 61 9.49 -9.81 -7.99
CA ALA A 61 9.56 -9.90 -6.54
C ALA A 61 11.00 -9.79 -6.03
N ALA A 62 11.99 -10.26 -6.79
CA ALA A 62 13.41 -10.09 -6.45
C ALA A 62 13.82 -8.61 -6.53
N ASP A 63 13.42 -7.93 -7.62
CA ASP A 63 13.65 -6.48 -7.77
C ASP A 63 12.95 -5.68 -6.65
N TRP A 64 11.76 -6.12 -6.22
CA TRP A 64 11.01 -5.51 -5.13
C TRP A 64 11.72 -5.60 -3.78
N ILE A 65 12.15 -6.80 -3.39
CA ILE A 65 12.88 -7.05 -2.13
C ILE A 65 14.17 -6.25 -2.11
N ARG A 66 14.91 -6.25 -3.23
CA ARG A 66 16.13 -5.45 -3.37
C ARG A 66 15.86 -3.97 -3.21
N THR A 67 14.83 -3.44 -3.89
CA THR A 67 14.45 -2.02 -3.79
C THR A 67 14.08 -1.63 -2.36
N ALA A 68 13.31 -2.46 -1.66
CA ALA A 68 12.94 -2.24 -0.27
C ALA A 68 14.16 -2.21 0.67
N TYR A 69 15.09 -3.15 0.51
CA TYR A 69 16.32 -3.15 1.33
C TYR A 69 17.20 -1.94 1.04
N HIS A 70 17.44 -1.61 -0.23
CA HIS A 70 18.33 -0.51 -0.61
C HIS A 70 17.81 0.86 -0.15
N ASP A 71 16.50 1.11 -0.25
CA ASP A 71 15.87 2.31 0.31
C ASP A 71 16.10 2.40 1.84
N MET A 72 15.78 1.31 2.55
CA MET A 72 15.93 1.20 4.00
C MET A 72 17.38 1.35 4.47
N ALA A 73 18.34 0.75 3.76
CA ALA A 73 19.72 0.58 4.21
C ALA A 73 20.49 1.91 4.39
N THR A 74 19.96 3.00 3.85
CA THR A 74 20.43 4.38 4.10
C THR A 74 20.20 4.85 5.54
N HIS A 75 19.38 4.13 6.32
CA HIS A 75 19.07 4.50 7.70
C HIS A 75 20.31 4.63 8.58
N ASN A 76 20.27 5.63 9.46
CA ASN A 76 21.27 5.86 10.47
C ASN A 76 20.64 6.11 11.84
N ILE A 77 20.78 5.12 12.73
CA ILE A 77 20.27 5.19 14.11
C ILE A 77 20.88 6.33 14.94
N THR A 78 22.02 6.88 14.54
CA THR A 78 22.74 7.91 15.32
C THR A 78 22.16 9.30 15.11
N ASP A 79 21.84 9.65 13.86
CA ASP A 79 21.25 10.96 13.51
C ASP A 79 19.76 10.87 13.18
N GLY A 80 19.22 9.66 13.06
CA GLY A 80 17.80 9.41 12.80
C GLY A 80 17.38 9.65 11.35
N THR A 81 18.32 9.72 10.40
CA THR A 81 18.04 9.95 8.98
C THR A 81 17.90 8.64 8.19
N GLY A 82 17.36 8.74 6.98
CA GLY A 82 17.16 7.62 6.07
C GLY A 82 16.23 6.52 6.59
N GLY A 83 16.17 5.42 5.86
CA GLY A 83 15.21 4.33 6.10
C GLY A 83 14.20 4.20 4.98
N MET A 84 13.11 3.51 5.26
CA MET A 84 12.04 3.25 4.31
C MET A 84 11.25 4.54 4.04
N ASP A 85 11.75 5.37 3.13
CA ASP A 85 11.24 6.70 2.79
C ASP A 85 11.19 6.98 1.27
N ALA A 86 11.38 5.95 0.45
CA ALA A 86 11.37 5.99 -1.01
C ALA A 86 12.35 7.01 -1.61
N SER A 87 13.44 7.32 -0.92
CA SER A 87 14.56 8.11 -1.43
C SER A 87 15.29 7.43 -2.59
N ILE A 88 15.24 6.09 -2.67
CA ILE A 88 15.82 5.32 -3.80
C ILE A 88 15.26 5.74 -5.17
N ARG A 89 14.14 6.47 -5.22
CA ARG A 89 13.58 7.00 -6.48
C ARG A 89 14.41 8.12 -7.11
N PHE A 90 15.29 8.76 -6.36
CA PHE A 90 16.15 9.82 -6.87
C PHE A 90 17.26 9.24 -7.75
N ALA A 91 17.45 9.83 -8.93
CA ALA A 91 18.48 9.39 -9.89
C ALA A 91 19.90 9.50 -9.31
N GLU A 92 20.11 10.44 -8.38
CA GLU A 92 21.35 10.63 -7.64
C GLU A 92 21.68 9.46 -6.72
N GLU A 93 20.67 8.73 -6.23
CA GLU A 93 20.89 7.49 -5.47
C GLU A 93 21.21 6.34 -6.41
N GLN A 94 20.35 6.11 -7.41
CA GLN A 94 20.50 4.99 -8.33
C GLN A 94 21.78 5.05 -9.19
N ALA A 95 22.43 6.21 -9.27
CA ALA A 95 23.72 6.36 -9.92
C ALA A 95 24.92 5.91 -9.05
N ARG A 96 24.70 5.55 -7.78
CA ARG A 96 25.76 5.15 -6.85
C ARG A 96 26.27 3.74 -7.16
N PRO A 97 27.55 3.44 -6.85
CA PRO A 97 28.12 2.11 -7.01
C PRO A 97 27.34 1.01 -6.26
N GLU A 98 26.74 1.37 -5.14
CA GLU A 98 25.95 0.46 -4.31
C GLU A 98 24.55 0.14 -4.89
N ASP A 99 24.08 0.89 -5.89
CA ASP A 99 22.75 0.79 -6.51
C ASP A 99 22.80 0.42 -8.01
N VAL A 100 23.81 -0.37 -8.42
CA VAL A 100 23.93 -0.80 -9.82
C VAL A 100 22.75 -1.68 -10.26
N GLY A 101 22.06 -1.25 -11.32
CA GLY A 101 21.06 -2.06 -12.02
C GLY A 101 19.79 -1.30 -12.37
N ASP A 102 18.89 -1.97 -13.09
CA ASP A 102 17.60 -1.45 -13.53
C ASP A 102 16.43 -1.87 -12.62
N GLY A 103 16.67 -2.74 -11.63
CA GLY A 103 15.64 -3.28 -10.75
C GLY A 103 14.87 -2.20 -9.99
N PHE A 104 15.56 -1.14 -9.55
CA PHE A 104 14.93 -0.01 -8.86
C PHE A 104 13.93 0.72 -9.78
N GLN A 105 14.34 1.05 -11.01
CA GLN A 105 13.45 1.68 -12.00
C GLN A 105 12.26 0.78 -12.35
N ASN A 106 12.49 -0.52 -12.51
CA ASN A 106 11.43 -1.49 -12.76
C ASN A 106 10.40 -1.51 -11.61
N THR A 107 10.87 -1.60 -10.36
CA THR A 107 9.99 -1.55 -9.18
C THR A 107 9.26 -0.21 -9.11
N LEU A 108 9.95 0.93 -9.26
CA LEU A 108 9.33 2.26 -9.22
C LEU A 108 8.26 2.44 -10.31
N ALA A 109 8.50 1.96 -11.52
CA ALA A 109 7.52 1.98 -12.61
C ALA A 109 6.23 1.23 -12.25
N VAL A 110 6.34 0.14 -11.49
CA VAL A 110 5.17 -0.57 -10.93
C VAL A 110 4.49 0.28 -9.85
N LEU A 111 5.25 0.83 -8.91
CA LEU A 111 4.69 1.59 -7.79
C LEU A 111 3.89 2.82 -8.25
N LEU A 112 4.22 3.40 -9.41
CA LEU A 112 3.47 4.51 -9.99
C LEU A 112 1.98 4.19 -10.16
N ALA A 113 1.63 2.93 -10.40
CA ALA A 113 0.24 2.50 -10.61
C ALA A 113 -0.56 2.34 -9.30
N VAL A 114 0.12 2.28 -8.15
CA VAL A 114 -0.52 1.96 -6.85
C VAL A 114 -0.31 3.06 -5.79
N SER A 115 0.75 3.84 -5.91
CA SER A 115 0.99 5.04 -5.08
C SER A 115 -0.06 6.11 -5.42
N ASN A 116 -0.58 6.78 -4.39
CA ASN A 116 -1.57 7.84 -4.53
C ASN A 116 -1.49 8.80 -3.33
N ARG A 117 -2.42 9.75 -3.24
CA ARG A 117 -2.44 10.79 -2.18
C ARG A 117 -2.54 10.24 -0.75
N TYR A 118 -2.97 9.00 -0.60
CA TYR A 118 -3.15 8.28 0.67
C TYR A 118 -2.09 7.19 0.86
N VAL A 119 -1.39 6.83 -0.22
CA VAL A 119 -0.40 5.75 -0.28
C VAL A 119 0.89 6.31 -0.84
N SER A 120 1.82 6.65 0.04
CA SER A 120 3.18 7.06 -0.34
C SER A 120 3.90 5.94 -1.11
N SER A 121 4.89 6.30 -1.93
CA SER A 121 5.70 5.31 -2.65
C SER A 121 6.40 4.36 -1.67
N THR A 122 6.86 4.88 -0.53
CA THR A 122 7.43 4.08 0.56
C THR A 122 6.44 3.07 1.16
N SER A 123 5.17 3.47 1.33
CA SER A 123 4.11 2.57 1.77
C SER A 123 3.88 1.44 0.78
N ALA A 124 3.93 1.73 -0.52
CA ALA A 124 3.78 0.72 -1.56
C ALA A 124 4.97 -0.26 -1.61
N ILE A 125 6.23 0.21 -1.50
CA ILE A 125 7.43 -0.65 -1.45
C ILE A 125 7.39 -1.62 -0.27
N SER A 126 6.82 -1.17 0.85
CA SER A 126 6.69 -1.96 2.07
C SER A 126 5.63 -3.07 2.02
N ILE A 127 4.89 -3.21 0.91
CA ILE A 127 3.85 -4.24 0.72
C ILE A 127 4.43 -5.40 -0.10
N GLY A 128 4.48 -6.58 0.52
CA GLY A 128 4.93 -7.82 -0.12
C GLY A 128 5.67 -8.74 0.85
N GLY A 129 6.03 -9.94 0.41
CA GLY A 129 6.82 -10.89 1.20
C GLY A 129 6.02 -11.69 2.25
N PRO A 130 6.68 -12.22 3.29
CA PRO A 130 6.00 -12.92 4.38
C PRO A 130 4.97 -12.00 5.06
N GLU A 131 3.98 -12.59 5.71
CA GLU A 131 2.95 -11.80 6.40
C GLU A 131 3.54 -11.01 7.56
N ILE A 132 3.68 -9.70 7.35
CA ILE A 132 4.14 -8.71 8.32
C ILE A 132 2.98 -7.79 8.70
N ALA A 133 2.98 -7.24 9.92
CA ALA A 133 2.02 -6.22 10.30
C ALA A 133 2.34 -4.95 9.49
N PHE A 134 1.59 -4.69 8.42
CA PHE A 134 1.76 -3.47 7.65
C PHE A 134 1.18 -2.28 8.40
N ARG A 135 1.95 -1.20 8.47
CA ARG A 135 1.59 0.05 9.13
C ARG A 135 1.55 1.18 8.12
N GLY A 136 0.59 2.10 8.24
CA GLY A 136 0.56 3.35 7.50
C GLY A 136 1.48 4.42 8.09
N GLY A 137 1.52 5.60 7.47
CA GLY A 137 2.17 6.80 8.04
C GLY A 137 3.58 7.11 7.52
N ARG A 138 4.14 6.27 6.64
CA ARG A 138 5.45 6.53 6.01
C ARG A 138 5.39 7.75 5.09
N VAL A 139 6.45 8.55 5.11
CA VAL A 139 6.57 9.82 4.37
C VAL A 139 7.65 9.70 3.31
N ASP A 140 7.33 10.08 2.07
CA ASP A 140 8.33 10.09 0.99
C ASP A 140 9.37 11.20 1.22
N ALA A 141 10.66 10.85 1.15
CA ALA A 141 11.79 11.76 1.29
C ALA A 141 11.71 12.89 0.25
N ALA A 142 12.11 14.11 0.61
CA ALA A 142 12.09 15.24 -0.34
C ALA A 142 13.38 15.38 -1.16
N VAL A 143 14.44 14.69 -0.75
CA VAL A 143 15.79 14.74 -1.30
C VAL A 143 16.42 13.35 -1.20
N PRO A 144 17.48 13.05 -1.99
CA PRO A 144 18.22 11.83 -1.80
C PRO A 144 18.87 11.76 -0.40
N ASN A 145 18.80 10.60 0.23
CA ASN A 145 19.52 10.17 1.41
C ASN A 145 21.02 9.98 1.14
N LEU A 146 21.80 9.84 2.20
CA LEU A 146 23.23 9.59 2.11
C LEU A 146 23.53 8.13 1.69
N PRO A 147 24.71 7.87 1.09
CA PRO A 147 25.18 6.51 0.84
C PRO A 147 25.22 5.67 2.12
N GLY A 148 25.00 4.36 1.98
CA GLY A 148 24.99 3.46 3.13
C GLY A 148 24.73 1.99 2.79
N VAL A 149 24.38 1.65 1.55
CA VAL A 149 24.10 0.26 1.20
C VAL A 149 25.41 -0.54 1.20
N PRO A 150 25.49 -1.70 1.88
CA PRO A 150 26.70 -2.52 1.87
C PRO A 150 26.99 -3.15 0.50
N GLU A 151 28.24 -3.07 0.07
CA GLU A 151 28.70 -3.62 -1.22
C GLU A 151 29.35 -5.01 -1.04
N PRO A 152 29.30 -5.89 -2.05
CA PRO A 152 29.79 -7.26 -1.92
C PRO A 152 31.32 -7.37 -1.76
N GLN A 153 32.09 -6.34 -2.10
CA GLN A 153 33.56 -6.32 -1.98
C GLN A 153 34.05 -5.90 -0.58
N GLN A 154 33.18 -5.35 0.26
CA GLN A 154 33.55 -4.82 1.58
C GLN A 154 33.94 -5.97 2.55
N ASP A 155 34.72 -5.64 3.58
CA ASP A 155 35.11 -6.60 4.61
C ASP A 155 33.97 -6.81 5.64
N ILE A 156 34.11 -7.87 6.45
CA ILE A 156 33.05 -8.27 7.39
C ILE A 156 32.86 -7.22 8.49
N GLU A 157 33.91 -6.51 8.90
CA GLU A 157 33.82 -5.40 9.86
C GLU A 157 32.98 -4.25 9.30
N SER A 158 33.15 -3.91 8.02
CA SER A 158 32.35 -2.90 7.33
C SER A 158 30.89 -3.34 7.17
N HIS A 159 30.64 -4.60 6.83
CA HIS A 159 29.27 -5.16 6.79
C HIS A 159 28.59 -5.07 8.16
N ILE A 160 29.25 -5.52 9.23
CA ILE A 160 28.72 -5.44 10.60
C ILE A 160 28.43 -3.99 10.99
N ALA A 161 29.34 -3.06 10.70
CA ALA A 161 29.15 -1.65 10.99
C ALA A 161 27.97 -1.04 10.21
N ALA A 162 27.78 -1.40 8.94
CA ALA A 162 26.69 -0.90 8.11
C ALA A 162 25.33 -1.42 8.60
N PHE A 163 25.20 -2.70 8.93
CA PHE A 163 23.96 -3.24 9.51
C PHE A 163 23.69 -2.70 10.92
N ALA A 164 24.73 -2.50 11.73
CA ALA A 164 24.58 -1.85 13.04
C ALA A 164 24.06 -0.41 12.92
N ARG A 165 24.52 0.34 11.91
CA ARG A 165 24.01 1.69 11.59
C ARG A 165 22.52 1.67 11.22
N GLN A 166 22.06 0.62 10.57
CA GLN A 166 20.64 0.39 10.23
C GLN A 166 19.81 -0.12 11.42
N GLY A 167 20.44 -0.46 12.55
CA GLY A 167 19.77 -0.98 13.74
C GLY A 167 19.67 -2.51 13.84
N PHE A 168 20.49 -3.25 13.08
CA PHE A 168 20.56 -4.71 13.12
C PHE A 168 21.85 -5.21 13.77
N THR A 169 21.75 -6.27 14.57
CA THR A 169 22.92 -6.98 15.11
C THR A 169 23.59 -7.86 14.05
N GLN A 170 24.79 -8.39 14.33
CA GLN A 170 25.48 -9.33 13.43
C GLN A 170 24.63 -10.58 13.11
N THR A 171 23.96 -11.17 14.10
CA THR A 171 23.07 -12.32 13.86
C THR A 171 21.88 -11.93 12.98
N GLU A 172 21.34 -10.73 13.17
CA GLU A 172 20.24 -10.22 12.35
C GLU A 172 20.69 -9.84 10.94
N MET A 173 21.94 -9.40 10.74
CA MET A 173 22.56 -9.25 9.43
C MET A 173 22.59 -10.58 8.68
N ILE A 174 23.07 -11.66 9.30
CA ILE A 174 23.06 -13.00 8.70
C ILE A 174 21.62 -13.39 8.33
N GLY A 175 20.69 -13.18 9.27
CA GLY A 175 19.27 -13.40 9.06
C GLY A 175 18.72 -12.67 7.85
N LEU A 176 18.88 -11.34 7.80
CA LEU A 176 18.28 -10.50 6.78
C LEU A 176 18.88 -10.78 5.40
N VAL A 177 20.20 -11.01 5.30
CA VAL A 177 20.86 -11.42 4.03
C VAL A 177 20.33 -12.76 3.56
N ALA A 178 20.23 -13.77 4.44
CA ALA A 178 19.66 -15.07 4.05
C ALA A 178 18.19 -14.97 3.62
N CYS A 179 17.39 -14.15 4.31
CA CYS A 179 15.99 -13.91 3.97
C CYS A 179 15.79 -13.19 2.64
N GLY A 180 16.72 -12.30 2.26
CA GLY A 180 16.71 -11.67 0.94
C GLY A 180 17.23 -12.60 -0.16
N HIS A 181 18.33 -13.31 0.12
CA HIS A 181 19.02 -14.17 -0.84
C HIS A 181 18.47 -15.61 -0.92
N THR A 182 17.32 -15.93 -0.32
CA THR A 182 16.53 -17.11 -0.77
C THR A 182 15.83 -16.84 -2.11
N PHE A 183 15.88 -15.60 -2.61
CA PHE A 183 15.10 -15.17 -3.75
C PHE A 183 15.95 -14.37 -4.74
N GLY A 184 15.81 -14.65 -6.04
CA GLY A 184 16.54 -13.94 -7.09
C GLY A 184 17.99 -14.39 -7.30
N GLY A 185 18.84 -13.46 -7.76
CA GLY A 185 20.22 -13.74 -8.12
C GLY A 185 20.96 -12.53 -8.68
N VAL A 186 22.22 -12.76 -9.08
CA VAL A 186 23.11 -11.74 -9.65
C VAL A 186 23.12 -11.85 -11.17
N GLN A 187 22.98 -10.71 -11.86
CA GLN A 187 22.87 -10.65 -13.33
C GLN A 187 24.25 -10.41 -13.96
N HIS A 188 24.67 -11.26 -14.92
CA HIS A 188 25.93 -11.08 -15.66
C HIS A 188 26.09 -9.69 -16.27
N ALA A 189 25.03 -9.16 -16.91
CA ALA A 189 25.08 -7.89 -17.63
C ALA A 189 25.44 -6.69 -16.73
N LEU A 190 25.14 -6.79 -15.43
CA LEU A 190 25.41 -5.76 -14.44
C LEU A 190 26.66 -6.05 -13.61
N PHE A 191 26.98 -7.33 -13.42
CA PHE A 191 28.10 -7.79 -12.58
C PHE A 191 28.92 -8.89 -13.29
N PRO A 192 29.58 -8.58 -14.41
CA PRO A 192 30.32 -9.59 -15.20
C PRO A 192 31.53 -10.15 -14.45
N ASP A 193 32.05 -9.41 -13.47
CA ASP A 193 33.16 -9.84 -12.61
C ASP A 193 32.72 -10.79 -11.48
N ILE A 194 31.40 -10.91 -11.23
CA ILE A 194 30.82 -11.81 -10.22
C ILE A 194 30.22 -13.04 -10.89
N VAL A 195 29.47 -12.84 -11.98
CA VAL A 195 28.74 -13.89 -12.67
C VAL A 195 29.22 -14.00 -14.11
N PRO A 196 29.64 -15.19 -14.58
CA PRO A 196 29.97 -15.40 -15.99
C PRO A 196 28.70 -15.44 -16.85
N GLU A 197 28.85 -15.22 -18.15
CA GLU A 197 27.75 -15.41 -19.10
C GLU A 197 27.35 -16.89 -19.17
N LEU A 198 26.08 -17.19 -18.91
CA LEU A 198 25.58 -18.56 -18.77
C LEU A 198 25.14 -19.18 -20.10
N ASN A 199 24.81 -18.35 -21.10
CA ASN A 199 24.35 -18.79 -22.43
C ASN A 199 23.15 -19.77 -22.38
N ASP A 200 22.26 -19.62 -21.39
CA ASP A 200 21.07 -20.46 -21.23
C ASP A 200 19.83 -19.79 -21.86
N PRO A 201 19.17 -20.41 -22.86
CA PRO A 201 17.98 -19.85 -23.49
C PRO A 201 16.78 -19.69 -22.53
N ASN A 202 16.77 -20.37 -21.38
CA ASN A 202 15.74 -20.22 -20.34
C ASN A 202 16.15 -19.25 -19.21
N ASN A 203 17.33 -18.66 -19.35
CA ASN A 203 17.89 -17.63 -18.46
C ASN A 203 18.68 -16.64 -19.32
N ALA A 204 17.95 -15.96 -20.20
CA ALA A 204 18.52 -15.11 -21.25
C ALA A 204 19.32 -13.91 -20.70
N GLN A 205 19.15 -13.54 -19.43
CA GLN A 205 19.93 -12.48 -18.78
C GLN A 205 21.11 -13.02 -17.96
N SER A 206 21.40 -14.32 -18.06
CA SER A 206 22.53 -14.98 -17.37
C SER A 206 22.56 -14.64 -15.88
N VAL A 207 21.44 -14.91 -15.20
CA VAL A 207 21.29 -14.71 -13.76
C VAL A 207 21.83 -15.93 -13.02
N SER A 208 22.85 -15.77 -12.19
CA SER A 208 23.23 -16.81 -11.22
C SER A 208 22.45 -16.62 -9.94
N HIS A 209 21.56 -17.57 -9.67
CA HIS A 209 20.67 -17.54 -8.51
C HIS A 209 21.40 -17.81 -7.20
N PHE A 210 20.84 -17.29 -6.11
CA PHE A 210 21.41 -17.44 -4.78
C PHE A 210 21.16 -18.83 -4.15
N ASP A 211 20.12 -19.53 -4.59
CA ASP A 211 19.85 -20.94 -4.27
C ASP A 211 19.17 -21.66 -5.47
N SER A 212 18.85 -22.95 -5.31
CA SER A 212 18.20 -23.74 -6.37
C SER A 212 16.73 -23.43 -6.61
N THR A 213 16.09 -22.60 -5.78
CA THR A 213 14.65 -22.31 -5.80
C THR A 213 14.36 -20.81 -5.81
N PHE A 214 15.08 -20.04 -6.64
CA PHE A 214 15.09 -18.56 -6.72
C PHE A 214 13.75 -17.79 -6.77
N VAL A 215 12.61 -18.46 -6.94
CA VAL A 215 11.25 -17.89 -6.94
C VAL A 215 10.37 -18.45 -5.81
N THR A 216 10.95 -19.18 -4.87
CA THR A 216 10.29 -19.79 -3.72
C THR A 216 10.93 -19.24 -2.46
N PHE A 217 10.09 -18.83 -1.50
CA PHE A 217 10.59 -18.40 -0.20
C PHE A 217 10.73 -19.62 0.71
N ASP A 218 11.92 -20.20 0.77
CA ASP A 218 12.23 -21.40 1.56
C ASP A 218 13.62 -21.30 2.21
N ASN A 219 14.11 -22.35 2.86
CA ASN A 219 15.41 -22.30 3.55
C ASN A 219 16.55 -22.90 2.72
N ASN A 220 16.43 -23.00 1.39
CA ASN A 220 17.45 -23.63 0.54
C ASN A 220 18.78 -22.88 0.53
N VAL A 221 18.76 -21.54 0.57
CA VAL A 221 19.96 -20.72 0.80
C VAL A 221 20.78 -21.19 2.01
N ALA A 222 20.12 -21.68 3.07
CA ALA A 222 20.79 -22.20 4.26
C ALA A 222 21.16 -23.68 4.15
N THR A 223 20.26 -24.53 3.65
CA THR A 223 20.53 -25.97 3.54
C THR A 223 21.68 -26.25 2.57
N GLU A 224 21.73 -25.56 1.43
CA GLU A 224 22.77 -25.70 0.41
C GLU A 224 24.10 -25.10 0.85
N TYR A 225 24.08 -24.01 1.60
CA TYR A 225 25.29 -23.42 2.18
C TYR A 225 25.94 -24.38 3.18
N ILE A 226 25.16 -24.93 4.11
CA ILE A 226 25.66 -25.82 5.17
C ILE A 226 26.09 -27.19 4.61
N SER A 227 25.42 -27.70 3.57
CA SER A 227 25.81 -28.94 2.89
C SER A 227 27.04 -28.78 1.98
N GLY A 228 27.42 -27.53 1.66
CA GLY A 228 28.48 -27.23 0.70
C GLY A 228 28.09 -27.48 -0.76
N THR A 229 26.79 -27.49 -1.08
CA THR A 229 26.27 -27.69 -2.45
C THR A 229 25.77 -26.41 -3.11
N THR A 230 25.83 -25.27 -2.41
CA THR A 230 25.36 -23.98 -2.94
C THR A 230 26.13 -23.55 -4.18
N GLN A 231 25.39 -23.00 -5.15
CA GLN A 231 25.92 -22.36 -6.35
C GLN A 231 25.85 -20.82 -6.26
N ASN A 232 25.55 -20.27 -5.07
CA ASN A 232 25.45 -18.84 -4.84
C ASN A 232 26.75 -18.14 -5.29
N PRO A 233 26.70 -17.20 -6.25
CA PRO A 233 27.89 -16.56 -6.78
C PRO A 233 28.60 -15.67 -5.74
N LEU A 234 27.93 -15.29 -4.66
CA LEU A 234 28.50 -14.56 -3.52
C LEU A 234 29.03 -15.51 -2.42
N VAL A 235 28.96 -16.83 -2.62
CA VAL A 235 29.59 -17.82 -1.74
C VAL A 235 30.76 -18.52 -2.44
N VAL A 236 30.52 -19.03 -3.65
CA VAL A 236 31.45 -19.87 -4.41
C VAL A 236 31.99 -19.18 -5.67
N GLY A 237 31.81 -17.87 -5.77
CA GLY A 237 32.34 -17.08 -6.89
C GLY A 237 33.86 -17.16 -7.00
N LEU A 238 34.35 -16.96 -8.23
CA LEU A 238 35.79 -17.05 -8.55
C LEU A 238 36.62 -15.96 -7.86
N ASN A 239 36.01 -14.84 -7.50
CA ASN A 239 36.64 -13.74 -6.79
C ASN A 239 36.20 -13.76 -5.32
N ASP A 240 37.10 -14.24 -4.44
CA ASP A 240 36.84 -14.29 -2.99
C ASP A 240 36.53 -12.92 -2.37
N THR A 241 36.96 -11.82 -2.99
CA THR A 241 36.66 -10.45 -2.52
C THR A 241 35.17 -10.15 -2.63
N THR A 242 34.49 -10.62 -3.68
CA THR A 242 33.04 -10.42 -3.89
C THR A 242 32.19 -11.49 -3.22
N ASN A 243 32.79 -12.49 -2.58
CA ASN A 243 32.06 -13.57 -1.89
C ASN A 243 31.53 -13.08 -0.52
N SER A 244 30.66 -12.07 -0.51
CA SER A 244 30.10 -11.44 0.70
C SER A 244 29.28 -12.42 1.53
N ASP A 245 28.44 -13.22 0.89
CA ASP A 245 27.57 -14.18 1.58
C ASP A 245 28.41 -15.22 2.32
N LYS A 246 29.49 -15.71 1.72
CA LYS A 246 30.46 -16.60 2.40
C LYS A 246 30.98 -16.00 3.69
N ARG A 247 31.35 -14.70 3.67
CA ARG A 247 31.90 -13.99 4.84
C ARG A 247 30.82 -13.72 5.88
N ILE A 248 29.66 -13.24 5.47
CA ILE A 248 28.53 -12.90 6.35
C ILE A 248 28.01 -14.16 7.03
N PHE A 249 27.66 -15.19 6.27
CA PHE A 249 27.13 -16.46 6.78
C PHE A 249 28.10 -17.18 7.72
N GLY A 250 29.41 -17.04 7.47
CA GLY A 250 30.46 -17.61 8.31
C GLY A 250 30.84 -16.79 9.54
N SER A 251 30.31 -15.56 9.67
CA SER A 251 30.81 -14.60 10.66
C SER A 251 30.48 -14.93 12.11
N ASP A 252 29.54 -15.85 12.35
CA ASP A 252 29.20 -16.41 13.67
C ASP A 252 29.61 -17.88 13.83
N GLY A 253 30.49 -18.38 12.96
CA GLY A 253 30.86 -19.79 12.92
C GLY A 253 29.77 -20.70 12.33
N ASN A 254 28.96 -20.18 11.40
CA ASN A 254 27.83 -20.84 10.74
C ASN A 254 26.66 -21.20 11.66
N ALA A 255 26.61 -20.66 12.88
CA ALA A 255 25.60 -21.05 13.88
C ALA A 255 24.19 -20.69 13.42
N THR A 256 23.99 -19.46 12.92
CA THR A 256 22.70 -18.98 12.42
C THR A 256 22.26 -19.77 11.20
N MET A 257 23.14 -19.93 10.19
CA MET A 257 22.81 -20.69 8.97
C MET A 257 22.53 -22.17 9.25
N ALA A 258 23.27 -22.79 10.17
CA ALA A 258 22.98 -24.16 10.61
C ALA A 258 21.59 -24.27 11.27
N SER A 259 21.19 -23.27 12.06
CA SER A 259 19.84 -23.26 12.67
C SER A 259 18.73 -23.16 11.62
N PHE A 260 18.92 -22.33 10.59
CA PHE A 260 17.97 -22.19 9.48
C PHE A 260 17.91 -23.43 8.60
N ALA A 261 19.06 -24.05 8.30
CA ALA A 261 19.12 -25.31 7.55
C ALA A 261 18.34 -26.42 8.26
N ASN A 262 18.42 -26.48 9.59
CA ASN A 262 17.73 -27.48 10.40
C ASN A 262 16.22 -27.22 10.59
N SER A 263 15.72 -26.01 10.34
CA SER A 263 14.33 -25.64 10.59
C SER A 263 13.81 -24.58 9.63
N ALA A 264 13.06 -25.02 8.62
CA ALA A 264 12.36 -24.13 7.68
C ALA A 264 11.36 -23.20 8.39
N SER A 265 10.72 -23.66 9.48
CA SER A 265 9.80 -22.83 10.27
C SER A 265 10.53 -21.74 11.07
N LEU A 266 11.73 -22.02 11.60
CA LEU A 266 12.57 -21.01 12.24
C LEU A 266 13.04 -19.98 11.23
N PHE A 267 13.50 -20.42 10.05
CA PHE A 267 13.87 -19.53 8.95
C PHE A 267 12.71 -18.61 8.58
N ALA A 268 11.53 -19.16 8.26
CA ALA A 268 10.36 -18.38 7.85
C ALA A 268 9.91 -17.38 8.93
N SER A 269 9.88 -17.77 10.22
CA SER A 269 9.47 -16.88 11.31
C SER A 269 10.52 -15.79 11.61
N THR A 270 11.80 -16.11 11.51
CA THR A 270 12.89 -15.11 11.62
C THR A 270 12.82 -14.10 10.47
N CYS A 271 12.63 -14.58 9.25
CA CYS A 271 12.47 -13.69 8.09
C CYS A 271 11.26 -12.79 8.19
N ALA A 272 10.11 -13.30 8.63
CA ALA A 272 8.94 -12.47 8.87
C ALA A 272 9.23 -11.35 9.89
N ASN A 273 9.96 -11.66 10.97
CA ASN A 273 10.33 -10.65 11.97
C ASN A 273 11.33 -9.61 11.44
N LEU A 274 12.38 -10.04 10.75
CA LEU A 274 13.43 -9.15 10.25
C LEU A 274 12.95 -8.28 9.09
N ILE A 275 12.16 -8.84 8.17
CA ILE A 275 11.55 -8.08 7.07
C ILE A 275 10.52 -7.09 7.63
N ALA A 276 9.73 -7.47 8.65
CA ALA A 276 8.83 -6.52 9.32
C ALA A 276 9.61 -5.34 9.92
N ARG A 277 10.73 -5.60 10.60
CA ARG A 277 11.58 -4.54 11.14
C ARG A 277 12.22 -3.69 10.04
N MET A 278 12.71 -4.31 8.97
CA MET A 278 13.25 -3.59 7.81
C MET A 278 12.23 -2.61 7.25
N VAL A 279 10.99 -3.04 6.97
CA VAL A 279 9.99 -2.12 6.41
C VAL A 279 9.53 -1.05 7.41
N ASP A 280 9.62 -1.32 8.72
CA ASP A 280 9.25 -0.38 9.78
C ASP A 280 10.39 0.57 10.19
N THR A 281 11.61 0.39 9.66
CA THR A 281 12.73 1.32 9.85
C THR A 281 12.46 2.60 9.06
N VAL A 282 12.12 3.68 9.76
CA VAL A 282 11.77 4.99 9.19
C VAL A 282 12.58 6.13 9.82
N PRO A 283 12.69 7.30 9.16
CA PRO A 283 13.33 8.47 9.75
C PRO A 283 12.70 8.89 11.09
N THR A 284 13.51 9.50 11.96
CA THR A 284 13.05 10.00 13.26
C THR A 284 11.94 11.04 13.09
N GLY A 285 10.87 10.88 13.84
CA GLY A 285 9.69 11.76 13.81
C GLY A 285 8.55 11.24 12.93
N VAL A 286 8.80 10.24 12.07
CA VAL A 286 7.74 9.49 11.40
C VAL A 286 7.03 8.58 12.41
N GLN A 287 5.69 8.60 12.41
CA GLN A 287 4.87 7.77 13.28
C GLN A 287 4.09 6.77 12.43
N LEU A 288 4.29 5.49 12.70
CA LEU A 288 3.57 4.42 12.04
C LEU A 288 2.27 4.08 12.78
N THR A 289 1.20 3.83 12.04
CA THR A 289 -0.13 3.49 12.60
C THR A 289 -0.67 2.21 11.99
N ASP A 290 -1.24 1.34 12.82
CA ASP A 290 -1.90 0.12 12.36
C ASP A 290 -3.24 0.48 11.67
N PRO A 291 -3.53 -0.06 10.47
CA PRO A 291 -4.84 0.05 9.87
C PRO A 291 -5.81 -0.93 10.54
N ASP A 292 -6.89 -0.40 11.12
CA ASP A 292 -8.07 -1.18 11.54
C ASP A 292 -9.17 -0.98 10.48
N ASN A 293 -10.03 -1.99 10.27
CA ASN A 293 -10.70 -2.21 8.97
C ASN A 293 -12.22 -1.96 8.99
N VAL A 294 -12.74 -1.07 8.12
CA VAL A 294 -14.03 -1.21 7.40
C VAL A 294 -13.99 -0.26 6.19
N ASP A 295 -14.34 -0.67 4.96
CA ASP A 295 -14.48 0.25 3.81
C ASP A 295 -15.93 0.27 3.29
N LEU A 296 -16.41 1.45 2.87
CA LEU A 296 -17.75 1.71 2.35
C LEU A 296 -17.72 2.79 1.27
N THR A 297 -18.32 2.51 0.11
CA THR A 297 -18.50 3.49 -0.98
C THR A 297 -19.98 3.87 -1.14
N LEU A 298 -20.27 5.15 -1.41
CA LEU A 298 -21.62 5.66 -1.65
C LEU A 298 -21.70 6.56 -2.91
N SER A 299 -22.65 6.32 -3.81
CA SER A 299 -22.97 7.20 -4.95
C SER A 299 -24.44 7.63 -4.90
N VAL A 300 -24.76 8.89 -5.21
CA VAL A 300 -26.09 9.52 -5.05
C VAL A 300 -26.62 10.08 -6.40
N ASP A 301 -27.95 10.14 -6.59
CA ASP A 301 -28.64 10.70 -7.76
C ASP A 301 -29.42 12.00 -7.40
N GLN A 302 -29.67 12.89 -8.36
CA GLN A 302 -30.14 14.28 -8.14
C GLN A 302 -31.59 14.43 -7.65
N LYS A 303 -32.39 13.36 -7.65
CA LYS A 303 -33.83 13.42 -7.29
C LYS A 303 -34.21 12.51 -6.13
N THR A 304 -33.36 11.53 -5.83
CA THR A 304 -33.49 10.58 -4.74
C THR A 304 -32.08 10.22 -4.28
N ILE A 305 -31.85 10.09 -2.97
CA ILE A 305 -30.56 9.56 -2.54
C ILE A 305 -30.58 8.07 -2.84
N GLN A 306 -30.06 7.68 -4.00
CA GLN A 306 -29.83 6.27 -4.28
C GLN A 306 -28.63 5.82 -3.45
N PHE A 307 -28.76 4.73 -2.70
CA PHE A 307 -27.63 4.12 -2.00
C PHE A 307 -27.20 2.88 -2.79
N THR A 308 -25.97 2.88 -3.27
CA THR A 308 -25.31 1.71 -3.87
C THR A 308 -23.89 1.62 -3.33
N GLY A 309 -23.42 0.39 -3.10
CA GLY A 309 -22.11 0.15 -2.50
C GLY A 309 -21.94 -1.32 -2.14
N ALA A 310 -20.84 -1.62 -1.44
CA ALA A 310 -20.62 -2.91 -0.82
C ALA A 310 -20.03 -2.73 0.59
N LEU A 311 -20.35 -3.66 1.49
CA LEU A 311 -19.75 -3.81 2.81
C LEU A 311 -18.77 -4.98 2.76
N ARG A 312 -17.52 -4.75 3.16
CA ARG A 312 -16.50 -5.80 3.35
C ARG A 312 -16.45 -6.19 4.83
N VAL A 313 -16.47 -7.50 5.10
CA VAL A 313 -16.33 -8.05 6.46
C VAL A 313 -15.19 -9.07 6.47
N TRP A 314 -14.24 -8.87 7.38
CA TRP A 314 -13.06 -9.73 7.51
C TRP A 314 -13.34 -10.98 8.33
N ASN A 315 -12.73 -12.08 7.91
CA ASN A 315 -12.64 -13.35 8.65
C ASN A 315 -13.98 -13.90 9.13
N LEU A 316 -15.03 -13.63 8.35
CA LEU A 316 -16.36 -14.12 8.61
C LEU A 316 -16.40 -15.66 8.40
N PRO A 317 -16.96 -16.45 9.33
CA PRO A 317 -16.98 -17.91 9.22
C PRO A 317 -17.71 -18.42 7.97
N GLN A 318 -16.98 -19.06 7.05
CA GLN A 318 -17.53 -19.44 5.74
C GLN A 318 -18.53 -20.60 5.76
N THR A 319 -18.68 -21.29 6.90
CA THR A 319 -19.57 -22.45 7.05
C THR A 319 -21.00 -22.08 7.45
N THR A 320 -21.28 -20.78 7.64
CA THR A 320 -22.57 -20.28 8.12
C THR A 320 -23.18 -19.28 7.15
N THR A 321 -24.49 -19.33 7.00
CA THR A 321 -25.22 -18.26 6.30
C THR A 321 -25.35 -17.06 7.25
N HIS A 322 -24.86 -15.90 6.82
CA HIS A 322 -24.89 -14.67 7.61
C HIS A 322 -26.09 -13.80 7.26
N ASN A 323 -26.77 -13.27 8.28
CA ASN A 323 -27.78 -12.23 8.13
C ASN A 323 -27.11 -10.86 8.28
N VAL A 324 -26.86 -10.17 7.18
CA VAL A 324 -26.21 -8.86 7.20
C VAL A 324 -27.21 -7.78 6.79
N ARG A 325 -27.36 -6.75 7.62
CA ARG A 325 -28.30 -5.63 7.40
C ARG A 325 -27.62 -4.29 7.63
N VAL A 326 -27.97 -3.29 6.83
CA VAL A 326 -27.69 -1.89 7.13
C VAL A 326 -28.87 -1.36 7.92
N LEU A 327 -28.58 -0.61 8.99
CA LEU A 327 -29.55 0.14 9.76
C LEU A 327 -29.18 1.62 9.65
N TRP A 328 -30.16 2.50 9.47
CA TRP A 328 -29.91 3.94 9.45
C TRP A 328 -31.02 4.73 10.12
N ASP A 329 -30.63 5.82 10.76
CA ASP A 329 -31.53 6.80 11.34
C ASP A 329 -31.63 8.03 10.42
N ASP A 330 -32.78 8.69 10.36
CA ASP A 330 -33.02 9.87 9.51
C ASP A 330 -33.32 11.14 10.35
N ARG A 331 -33.29 12.32 9.71
CA ARG A 331 -33.58 13.61 10.41
C ARG A 331 -35.04 13.76 10.80
N ALA A 332 -35.95 12.94 10.26
CA ALA A 332 -37.36 12.91 10.65
C ALA A 332 -37.61 12.06 11.90
N GLY A 333 -36.57 11.40 12.44
CA GLY A 333 -36.63 10.56 13.63
C GLY A 333 -37.02 9.10 13.35
N GLY A 334 -36.99 8.68 12.08
CA GLY A 334 -37.20 7.30 11.68
C GLY A 334 -35.92 6.45 11.81
N THR A 335 -36.09 5.17 12.15
CA THR A 335 -35.05 4.14 12.05
C THR A 335 -35.47 3.13 10.99
N ASN A 336 -34.61 2.94 10.01
CA ASN A 336 -34.86 2.14 8.82
C ASN A 336 -33.81 1.04 8.71
N ASN A 337 -34.08 0.00 7.91
CA ASN A 337 -33.12 -1.06 7.65
C ASN A 337 -33.33 -1.74 6.28
N ALA A 338 -32.28 -2.37 5.79
CA ALA A 338 -32.30 -3.19 4.59
C ALA A 338 -31.29 -4.35 4.69
N SER A 339 -31.65 -5.51 4.14
CA SER A 339 -30.72 -6.65 4.05
C SER A 339 -29.72 -6.44 2.93
N LEU A 340 -28.46 -6.78 3.20
CA LEU A 340 -27.41 -6.87 2.20
C LEU A 340 -27.30 -8.30 1.68
N VAL A 341 -26.83 -8.43 0.44
CA VAL A 341 -26.67 -9.74 -0.22
C VAL A 341 -25.20 -10.04 -0.36
N GLN A 342 -24.77 -11.20 0.14
CA GLN A 342 -23.40 -11.68 -0.07
C GLN A 342 -23.12 -11.79 -1.57
N ASN A 343 -22.05 -11.14 -2.00
CA ASN A 343 -21.63 -11.06 -3.39
C ASN A 343 -20.47 -12.02 -3.67
N LYS A 344 -19.38 -11.88 -2.92
CA LYS A 344 -18.16 -12.67 -3.12
C LYS A 344 -17.38 -12.86 -1.82
N VAL A 345 -16.49 -13.85 -1.83
CA VAL A 345 -15.51 -14.09 -0.79
C VAL A 345 -14.15 -14.14 -1.46
N VAL A 346 -13.22 -13.33 -0.98
CA VAL A 346 -11.84 -13.27 -1.47
C VAL A 346 -10.94 -13.72 -0.34
N THR A 347 -10.11 -14.73 -0.61
CA THR A 347 -9.07 -15.15 0.34
C THR A 347 -7.76 -14.50 -0.06
N SER A 348 -7.06 -13.92 0.92
CA SER A 348 -5.70 -13.42 0.71
C SER A 348 -4.80 -14.53 0.14
N SER A 349 -3.79 -14.18 -0.64
CA SER A 349 -2.83 -15.15 -1.22
C SER A 349 -2.11 -16.01 -0.16
N SER A 350 -1.95 -15.50 1.07
CA SER A 350 -1.40 -16.25 2.21
C SER A 350 -2.39 -17.26 2.82
N GLY A 351 -3.65 -17.27 2.39
CA GLY A 351 -4.71 -18.13 2.93
C GLY A 351 -5.22 -17.74 4.33
N ARG A 352 -4.67 -16.68 4.95
CA ARG A 352 -4.95 -16.36 6.37
C ARG A 352 -6.15 -15.45 6.58
N ASN A 353 -6.37 -14.51 5.66
CA ASN A 353 -7.49 -13.59 5.74
C ASN A 353 -8.52 -13.87 4.66
N THR A 354 -9.79 -13.77 5.02
CA THR A 354 -10.92 -13.83 4.08
C THR A 354 -11.70 -12.53 4.16
N ALA A 355 -11.98 -11.92 3.02
CA ALA A 355 -12.86 -10.76 2.89
C ALA A 355 -14.17 -11.21 2.26
N THR A 356 -15.24 -11.17 3.04
CA THR A 356 -16.60 -11.41 2.54
C THR A 356 -17.23 -10.07 2.17
N TRP A 357 -17.72 -9.95 0.95
CA TRP A 357 -18.34 -8.74 0.42
C TRP A 357 -19.85 -8.91 0.34
N PHE A 358 -20.57 -7.89 0.79
CA PHE A 358 -22.03 -7.81 0.75
C PHE A 358 -22.45 -6.57 -0.04
N ASN A 359 -23.25 -6.73 -1.09
CA ASN A 359 -23.75 -5.60 -1.86
C ASN A 359 -24.97 -4.98 -1.18
N PHE A 360 -25.06 -3.67 -1.27
CA PHE A 360 -26.26 -2.95 -0.91
C PHE A 360 -27.35 -3.17 -1.97
N PRO A 361 -28.61 -3.33 -1.57
CA PRO A 361 -29.72 -3.16 -2.50
C PRO A 361 -29.76 -1.71 -2.98
N THR A 362 -30.36 -1.44 -4.13
CA THR A 362 -30.67 -0.07 -4.55
C THR A 362 -31.70 0.50 -3.58
N LEU A 363 -31.25 1.33 -2.63
CA LEU A 363 -32.14 2.03 -1.70
C LEU A 363 -32.47 3.40 -2.27
N THR A 364 -33.72 3.81 -2.18
CA THR A 364 -34.16 5.17 -2.50
C THR A 364 -34.44 5.87 -1.18
N LEU A 365 -33.63 6.85 -0.81
CA LEU A 365 -33.83 7.61 0.42
C LEU A 365 -34.43 8.98 0.11
N ASP A 366 -35.26 9.46 1.03
CA ASP A 366 -35.78 10.81 1.02
C ASP A 366 -34.63 11.79 1.26
N ALA A 367 -34.33 12.60 0.25
CA ALA A 367 -33.25 13.59 0.31
C ALA A 367 -33.48 14.65 1.40
N SER A 368 -34.73 14.94 1.75
CA SER A 368 -35.07 15.90 2.81
C SER A 368 -34.87 15.32 4.21
N ALA A 369 -35.19 14.03 4.39
CA ALA A 369 -34.94 13.31 5.64
C ALA A 369 -33.45 13.01 5.84
N GLY A 370 -32.73 12.66 4.76
CA GLY A 370 -31.31 12.32 4.79
C GLY A 370 -30.98 11.14 5.71
N ILE A 371 -29.69 10.94 5.99
CA ILE A 371 -29.20 9.97 6.98
C ILE A 371 -28.46 10.73 8.08
N THR A 372 -28.74 10.42 9.34
CA THR A 372 -28.05 10.99 10.50
C THR A 372 -27.08 10.01 11.14
N ASN A 373 -27.36 8.72 11.05
CA ASN A 373 -26.50 7.67 11.59
C ASN A 373 -26.67 6.39 10.75
N MET A 374 -25.58 5.65 10.55
CA MET A 374 -25.61 4.36 9.89
C MET A 374 -24.82 3.33 10.71
N ARG A 375 -25.32 2.09 10.77
CA ARG A 375 -24.69 0.97 11.48
C ARG A 375 -25.01 -0.34 10.78
N PHE A 376 -24.24 -1.38 11.04
CA PHE A 376 -24.46 -2.70 10.44
C PHE A 376 -24.86 -3.71 11.49
N ALA A 377 -25.88 -4.51 11.21
CA ALA A 377 -26.15 -5.71 11.98
C ALA A 377 -25.57 -6.90 11.20
N ILE A 378 -24.59 -7.58 11.80
CA ILE A 378 -23.98 -8.80 11.29
C ILE A 378 -24.41 -9.91 12.25
N ASP A 379 -25.37 -10.73 11.79
CA ASP A 379 -26.08 -11.70 12.60
C ASP A 379 -26.71 -11.05 13.86
N ASN A 380 -26.14 -11.35 15.03
CA ASN A 380 -26.60 -10.85 16.33
C ASN A 380 -25.74 -9.71 16.87
N THR A 381 -24.70 -9.30 16.14
CA THR A 381 -23.79 -8.21 16.52
C THR A 381 -24.15 -6.95 15.75
N VAL A 382 -24.10 -5.81 16.43
CA VAL A 382 -24.19 -4.50 15.78
C VAL A 382 -22.80 -3.91 15.74
N GLU A 383 -22.32 -3.63 14.54
CA GLU A 383 -21.13 -2.84 14.30
C GLU A 383 -21.53 -1.38 14.16
N ASP A 384 -21.11 -0.56 15.12
CA ASP A 384 -21.42 0.87 15.22
C ASP A 384 -20.19 1.71 15.54
N GLN A 385 -18.98 1.17 15.32
CA GLN A 385 -17.71 1.86 15.57
C GLN A 385 -17.58 2.36 17.02
N GLY A 386 -18.00 1.55 17.99
CA GLY A 386 -17.97 1.94 19.40
C GLY A 386 -18.99 3.03 19.74
N GLY A 387 -20.12 3.06 19.02
CA GLY A 387 -21.21 4.03 19.19
C GLY A 387 -21.08 5.31 18.36
N VAL A 388 -20.01 5.48 17.58
CA VAL A 388 -19.84 6.65 16.70
C VAL A 388 -20.71 6.57 15.44
N GLY A 389 -20.97 5.34 14.97
CA GLY A 389 -21.68 5.07 13.72
C GLY A 389 -20.80 5.30 12.49
N PHE A 390 -21.31 4.90 11.33
CA PHE A 390 -20.68 5.11 10.03
C PHE A 390 -21.17 6.43 9.43
N ALA A 391 -20.27 7.39 9.30
CA ALA A 391 -20.62 8.74 8.86
C ALA A 391 -21.02 8.78 7.38
N ILE A 392 -22.30 8.99 7.08
CA ILE A 392 -22.77 9.24 5.71
C ILE A 392 -22.90 10.73 5.48
N GLN A 393 -22.10 11.27 4.56
CA GLN A 393 -22.20 12.67 4.14
C GLN A 393 -23.20 12.80 2.98
N ASP A 394 -24.26 13.58 3.18
CA ASP A 394 -25.20 14.05 2.15
C ASP A 394 -25.02 15.55 1.83
N ASP A 395 -24.01 16.19 2.42
CA ASP A 395 -23.71 17.61 2.26
C ASP A 395 -23.23 17.97 0.85
N LEU A 396 -22.43 17.08 0.26
CA LEU A 396 -21.85 17.22 -1.07
C LEU A 396 -21.79 15.84 -1.72
N ILE A 397 -22.32 15.75 -2.94
CA ILE A 397 -22.53 14.49 -3.67
C ILE A 397 -22.20 14.66 -5.14
N TRP A 398 -21.84 13.56 -5.82
CA TRP A 398 -21.72 13.57 -7.28
C TRP A 398 -23.06 13.92 -7.93
N SER A 399 -23.02 14.85 -8.88
CA SER A 399 -24.16 15.21 -9.71
C SER A 399 -24.31 14.21 -10.87
N ASN A 400 -25.55 13.80 -11.18
CA ASN A 400 -25.83 12.93 -12.33
C ASN A 400 -25.58 13.62 -13.70
N THR A 401 -25.38 14.93 -13.70
CA THR A 401 -24.94 15.69 -14.89
C THR A 401 -23.45 15.50 -15.16
N SER A 402 -22.72 14.80 -14.29
CA SER A 402 -21.34 14.42 -14.55
C SER A 402 -21.28 13.41 -15.69
N CYS A 403 -20.42 13.67 -16.66
CA CYS A 403 -20.27 12.82 -17.83
C CYS A 403 -18.84 12.90 -18.39
N ILE A 404 -18.47 11.89 -19.18
CA ILE A 404 -17.20 11.84 -19.89
C ILE A 404 -17.37 11.48 -21.37
N ASN A 405 -16.38 11.85 -22.18
CA ASN A 405 -16.18 11.34 -23.52
C ASN A 405 -14.90 10.51 -23.49
N ASP A 406 -15.05 9.21 -23.72
CA ASP A 406 -13.93 8.29 -23.79
C ASP A 406 -13.23 8.39 -25.15
N GLY A 407 -11.90 8.25 -25.15
CA GLY A 407 -11.03 8.46 -26.30
C GLY A 407 -9.56 8.48 -25.90
N PRO A 408 -8.62 8.77 -26.83
CA PRO A 408 -7.19 8.86 -26.54
C PRO A 408 -6.86 9.81 -25.39
N THR A 409 -7.71 10.83 -25.21
CA THR A 409 -7.75 11.70 -24.04
C THR A 409 -9.17 11.73 -23.50
N VAL A 410 -9.35 11.37 -22.23
CA VAL A 410 -10.66 11.48 -21.59
C VAL A 410 -10.95 12.95 -21.32
N THR A 411 -12.10 13.41 -21.80
CA THR A 411 -12.62 14.76 -21.57
C THR A 411 -14.02 14.67 -21.00
N GLY A 412 -14.56 15.73 -20.42
CA GLY A 412 -15.91 15.68 -19.90
C GLY A 412 -16.28 16.86 -19.04
N GLN A 413 -17.42 16.74 -18.38
CA GLN A 413 -17.88 17.68 -17.37
C GLN A 413 -18.13 16.90 -16.10
N LEU A 414 -17.43 17.23 -15.03
CA LEU A 414 -17.72 16.69 -13.71
C LEU A 414 -18.47 17.74 -12.90
N ALA A 415 -19.43 17.29 -12.11
CA ALA A 415 -20.32 18.15 -11.36
C ALA A 415 -20.58 17.60 -9.95
N ILE A 416 -20.67 18.50 -9.00
CA ILE A 416 -20.95 18.26 -7.58
C ILE A 416 -22.27 18.96 -7.24
N ALA A 417 -23.20 18.27 -6.59
CA ALA A 417 -24.35 18.90 -5.97
C ALA A 417 -24.04 19.14 -4.49
N VAL A 418 -24.18 20.39 -4.04
CA VAL A 418 -23.91 20.82 -2.66
C VAL A 418 -25.19 21.36 -2.05
N ARG A 419 -25.49 21.01 -0.80
CA ARG A 419 -26.71 21.50 -0.17
C ARG A 419 -26.71 23.02 -0.04
N ASN A 420 -27.85 23.64 -0.30
CA ASN A 420 -28.03 25.09 -0.31
C ASN A 420 -27.86 25.73 1.08
N ASP A 421 -28.14 25.00 2.15
CA ASP A 421 -28.04 25.47 3.54
C ASP A 421 -26.59 25.58 4.05
N LEU A 422 -25.62 24.99 3.35
CA LEU A 422 -24.21 25.01 3.75
C LEU A 422 -23.46 26.26 3.30
N ALA A 423 -23.94 26.94 2.26
CA ALA A 423 -23.33 28.14 1.68
C ALA A 423 -21.79 28.04 1.50
N PRO A 424 -21.31 27.11 0.65
CA PRO A 424 -19.87 26.91 0.46
C PRO A 424 -19.21 28.15 -0.16
N THR A 425 -17.99 28.48 0.28
CA THR A 425 -17.18 29.54 -0.32
C THR A 425 -16.41 29.06 -1.55
N ARG A 426 -16.17 27.75 -1.63
CA ARG A 426 -15.41 27.10 -2.70
C ARG A 426 -15.91 25.66 -2.87
N VAL A 427 -15.95 25.17 -4.10
CA VAL A 427 -16.25 23.76 -4.43
C VAL A 427 -15.20 23.29 -5.42
N TYR A 428 -14.63 22.11 -5.20
CA TYR A 428 -13.49 21.63 -5.96
C TYR A 428 -13.50 20.11 -6.15
N LEU A 429 -12.85 19.67 -7.21
CA LEU A 429 -12.42 18.29 -7.39
C LEU A 429 -11.01 18.15 -6.84
N GLU A 430 -10.71 17.02 -6.23
CA GLU A 430 -9.36 16.64 -5.91
C GLU A 430 -8.96 15.45 -6.78
N SER A 431 -7.70 15.44 -7.20
CA SER A 431 -7.13 14.38 -8.00
C SER A 431 -5.67 14.15 -7.65
N LEU A 432 -5.14 13.02 -8.08
CA LEU A 432 -3.73 12.70 -7.89
C LEU A 432 -2.86 13.48 -8.88
N GLY A 433 -1.83 14.14 -8.38
CA GLY A 433 -0.72 14.67 -9.17
C GLY A 433 0.62 14.29 -8.57
N ARG A 434 1.69 14.82 -9.16
CA ARG A 434 3.05 14.72 -8.61
C ARG A 434 3.68 16.10 -8.49
N ASP A 435 4.47 16.29 -7.44
CA ASP A 435 5.28 17.50 -7.30
C ASP A 435 6.55 17.43 -8.17
N ASN A 436 7.44 18.42 -8.03
CA ASN A 436 8.68 18.51 -8.79
C ASN A 436 9.74 17.46 -8.42
N VAL A 437 9.47 16.62 -7.41
CA VAL A 437 10.34 15.52 -6.95
C VAL A 437 9.60 14.17 -6.96
N ASP A 438 8.59 14.09 -7.85
CA ASP A 438 7.74 12.93 -8.11
C ASP A 438 6.97 12.37 -6.90
N ARG A 439 6.82 13.15 -5.83
CA ARG A 439 5.97 12.75 -4.69
C ARG A 439 4.49 12.85 -5.06
N PRO A 440 3.67 11.86 -4.69
CA PRO A 440 2.22 11.97 -4.80
C PRO A 440 1.68 13.22 -4.08
N ILE A 441 0.93 14.06 -4.78
CA ILE A 441 0.25 15.24 -4.22
C ILE A 441 -1.23 15.26 -4.61
N VAL A 442 -2.00 16.08 -3.90
CA VAL A 442 -3.40 16.37 -4.25
C VAL A 442 -3.44 17.63 -5.10
N VAL A 443 -4.03 17.52 -6.29
CA VAL A 443 -4.32 18.65 -7.18
C VAL A 443 -5.80 18.99 -7.07
N GLU A 444 -6.08 20.23 -6.69
CA GLU A 444 -7.44 20.77 -6.56
C GLU A 444 -7.83 21.55 -7.81
N THR A 445 -8.96 21.18 -8.42
CA THR A 445 -9.56 21.90 -9.54
C THR A 445 -10.88 22.53 -9.09
N GLU A 446 -10.96 23.85 -9.10
CA GLU A 446 -12.17 24.56 -8.70
C GLU A 446 -13.31 24.36 -9.70
N LEU A 447 -14.52 24.21 -9.16
CA LEU A 447 -15.75 24.13 -9.93
C LEU A 447 -16.50 25.46 -9.84
N ALA A 448 -17.25 25.77 -10.90
CA ALA A 448 -18.09 26.96 -10.95
C ALA A 448 -19.56 26.60 -10.64
N LEU A 449 -20.23 27.45 -9.87
CA LEU A 449 -21.67 27.34 -9.65
C LEU A 449 -22.40 27.43 -11.00
N GLN A 450 -23.31 26.51 -11.25
CA GLN A 450 -24.15 26.47 -12.45
C GLN A 450 -25.51 27.10 -12.14
N PRO A 451 -25.77 28.37 -12.54
CA PRO A 451 -27.00 29.06 -12.18
C PRO A 451 -28.23 28.33 -12.70
N GLY A 452 -29.19 28.07 -11.81
CA GLY A 452 -30.44 27.37 -12.15
C GLY A 452 -30.31 25.85 -12.30
N ALA A 453 -29.12 25.27 -12.16
CA ALA A 453 -28.93 23.83 -12.08
C ALA A 453 -29.04 23.35 -10.61
N GLY A 454 -29.82 22.30 -10.38
CA GLY A 454 -30.10 21.76 -9.04
C GLY A 454 -31.58 21.76 -8.69
N ASN A 455 -31.88 21.79 -7.40
CA ASN A 455 -33.25 21.80 -6.87
C ASN A 455 -33.34 22.67 -5.60
N ALA A 456 -34.47 22.63 -4.89
CA ALA A 456 -34.66 23.43 -3.68
C ALA A 456 -33.62 23.12 -2.57
N LEU A 457 -33.09 21.89 -2.55
CA LEU A 457 -32.16 21.42 -1.54
C LEU A 457 -30.69 21.55 -1.97
N TYR A 458 -30.37 21.38 -3.25
CA TYR A 458 -28.99 21.38 -3.76
C TYR A 458 -28.75 22.39 -4.87
N ALA A 459 -27.57 23.02 -4.83
CA ALA A 459 -26.97 23.76 -5.95
C ALA A 459 -25.93 22.89 -6.66
N VAL A 460 -25.87 22.98 -7.99
CA VAL A 460 -24.88 22.22 -8.79
C VAL A 460 -23.69 23.11 -9.15
N TRP A 461 -22.50 22.58 -8.92
CA TRP A 461 -21.21 23.16 -9.30
C TRP A 461 -20.56 22.24 -10.32
N SER A 462 -19.99 22.78 -11.40
CA SER A 462 -19.35 21.94 -12.42
C SER A 462 -18.16 22.60 -13.09
N GLY A 463 -17.35 21.76 -13.73
CA GLY A 463 -16.13 22.14 -14.42
C GLY A 463 -15.79 21.14 -15.50
N ALA A 464 -15.13 21.61 -16.55
CA ALA A 464 -14.61 20.75 -17.59
C ALA A 464 -13.37 20.02 -17.08
N ILE A 465 -13.25 18.74 -17.43
CA ILE A 465 -12.03 17.97 -17.27
C ILE A 465 -11.43 17.68 -18.64
N THR A 466 -10.10 17.76 -18.73
CA THR A 466 -9.36 17.51 -19.95
C THR A 466 -8.19 16.59 -19.66
N ASN A 467 -7.99 15.58 -20.50
CA ASN A 467 -6.89 14.62 -20.40
C ASN A 467 -6.85 13.90 -19.04
N ALA A 468 -8.02 13.50 -18.53
CA ALA A 468 -8.14 12.93 -17.19
C ALA A 468 -8.13 11.39 -17.22
N GLN A 469 -7.02 10.76 -16.88
CA GLN A 469 -6.95 9.29 -16.67
C GLN A 469 -6.79 8.94 -15.19
N GLN A 470 -7.41 9.72 -14.31
CA GLN A 470 -7.21 9.66 -12.88
C GLN A 470 -8.54 9.59 -12.14
N ASP A 471 -8.49 9.11 -10.91
CA ASP A 471 -9.64 9.08 -10.03
C ASP A 471 -9.82 10.45 -9.34
N PHE A 472 -11.07 10.78 -9.02
CA PHE A 472 -11.43 12.04 -8.39
C PHE A 472 -12.15 11.84 -7.05
N THR A 473 -11.91 12.75 -6.12
CA THR A 473 -12.76 12.97 -4.93
C THR A 473 -13.38 14.37 -4.99
N ILE A 474 -14.43 14.59 -4.22
CA ILE A 474 -15.15 15.87 -4.19
C ILE A 474 -14.91 16.60 -2.87
N GLY A 475 -14.82 17.93 -2.93
CA GLY A 475 -14.66 18.74 -1.73
C GLY A 475 -15.29 20.13 -1.85
N ALA A 476 -15.49 20.76 -0.70
CA ALA A 476 -15.90 22.14 -0.58
C ALA A 476 -15.28 22.81 0.64
N GLU A 477 -15.28 24.13 0.66
CA GLU A 477 -14.94 24.92 1.84
C GLU A 477 -16.23 25.51 2.44
N ILE A 478 -16.54 25.12 3.67
CA ILE A 478 -17.76 25.48 4.38
C ILE A 478 -17.38 26.09 5.72
N GLY A 479 -17.78 27.33 5.97
CA GLY A 479 -17.43 28.02 7.22
C GLY A 479 -15.92 28.17 7.48
N GLY A 480 -15.10 28.20 6.41
CA GLY A 480 -13.64 28.26 6.50
C GLY A 480 -12.96 26.91 6.79
N VAL A 481 -13.69 25.80 6.71
CA VAL A 481 -13.17 24.45 6.89
C VAL A 481 -13.30 23.67 5.59
N LYS A 482 -12.26 22.93 5.21
CA LYS A 482 -12.31 21.99 4.08
C LYS A 482 -13.11 20.76 4.48
N VAL A 483 -14.11 20.43 3.67
CA VAL A 483 -14.93 19.23 3.76
C VAL A 483 -14.71 18.44 2.48
N THR A 484 -14.07 17.28 2.60
CA THR A 484 -13.82 16.35 1.49
C THR A 484 -14.62 15.09 1.73
N ARG A 485 -15.20 14.55 0.66
CA ARG A 485 -15.85 13.25 0.66
C ARG A 485 -14.87 12.16 0.25
N ASN A 486 -14.94 11.04 0.95
CA ASN A 486 -13.98 9.95 0.86
C ASN A 486 -14.33 8.93 -0.25
N ASP A 487 -15.14 9.34 -1.21
CA ASP A 487 -15.63 8.52 -2.32
C ASP A 487 -14.77 8.71 -3.57
N ILE A 488 -13.66 7.96 -3.65
CA ILE A 488 -12.84 7.94 -4.86
C ILE A 488 -13.68 7.38 -6.01
N ARG A 489 -13.92 8.19 -7.04
CA ARG A 489 -14.63 7.76 -8.24
C ARG A 489 -13.69 7.78 -9.44
N SER A 490 -13.51 6.60 -10.02
CA SER A 490 -12.77 6.51 -11.27
C SER A 490 -13.48 7.24 -12.39
N VAL A 491 -12.71 7.96 -13.20
CA VAL A 491 -13.21 8.73 -14.34
C VAL A 491 -13.99 7.86 -15.32
N PHE A 492 -13.62 6.58 -15.45
CA PHE A 492 -14.28 5.61 -16.34
C PHE A 492 -15.63 5.10 -15.82
N ASN A 493 -15.98 5.42 -14.56
CA ASN A 493 -17.28 5.07 -13.97
C ASN A 493 -18.35 6.14 -14.19
N PHE A 494 -18.05 7.21 -14.92
CA PHE A 494 -19.04 8.23 -15.30
C PHE A 494 -19.71 7.86 -16.62
N PRO A 495 -21.00 8.21 -16.80
CA PRO A 495 -21.72 7.95 -18.04
C PRO A 495 -21.15 8.79 -19.21
N PRO A 496 -21.37 8.37 -20.46
CA PRO A 496 -20.99 9.16 -21.62
C PRO A 496 -21.72 10.50 -21.65
N CYS A 497 -21.06 11.58 -22.11
CA CYS A 497 -21.73 12.85 -22.33
C CYS A 497 -22.77 12.74 -23.45
N ALA A 498 -23.92 13.38 -23.24
CA ALA A 498 -24.93 13.49 -24.28
C ALA A 498 -24.34 14.23 -25.49
N THR A 499 -24.62 13.73 -26.69
CA THR A 499 -24.18 14.32 -27.97
C THR A 499 -25.08 15.45 -28.42
#